data_AF-A0A7S1K152-F1
#
_entry.id   AF-A0A7S1K152-F1
#
_cell.length_a   1.000
_cell.length_b   1.000
_cell.length_c   1.000
_cell.angle_alpha   90.00
_cell.angle_beta   90.00
_cell.angle_gamma   90.00
#
_symmetry.space_group_name_H-M   'P 1'
#
loop_
_entity.id
_entity.type
_entity.pdbx_description
1 polymer ?
#
loop_
_entity_poly.entity_id
_entity_poly.type
_entity_poly.pdbx_seq_one_letter_code
_entity_poly.pdbx_strand_id
1 'polypeptide(L)'
;ATDILARYKRLRGFNVLHPMGWDAFGLPAEQYAVQTGTHPAITTQRNVDRFREQLKSLGFAYDWQRELSTTDPAYYKWTQWIFLKLFERGLAYQAEVPVNW
;
A
#
# COMPACT_ATOMS: atom_id res chain seq x y z
N ALA A 1 6.67 15.37 8.36
CA ALA A 1 7.00 16.65 7.67
C ALA A 1 6.09 16.96 6.47
N THR A 2 5.55 15.96 5.76
CA THR A 2 4.67 16.16 4.59
C THR A 2 3.34 16.84 4.93
N ASP A 3 2.76 16.58 6.11
CA ASP A 3 1.52 17.23 6.58
C ASP A 3 1.65 18.76 6.66
N ILE A 4 2.75 19.23 7.23
CA ILE A 4 3.07 20.67 7.34
C ILE A 4 3.10 21.29 5.95
N LEU A 5 3.77 20.62 4.99
CA LEU A 5 3.85 21.09 3.61
C LEU A 5 2.47 21.09 2.93
N ALA A 6 1.67 20.05 3.12
CA ALA A 6 0.33 19.94 2.55
C ALA A 6 -0.57 21.07 3.06
N ARG A 7 -0.56 21.33 4.38
CA ARG A 7 -1.30 22.43 5.01
C ARG A 7 -0.82 23.80 4.54
N TYR A 8 0.49 24.01 4.51
CA TYR A 8 1.10 25.24 4.01
C TYR A 8 0.67 25.55 2.58
N LYS A 9 0.70 24.54 1.68
CA LYS A 9 0.28 24.70 0.28
C LYS A 9 -1.23 24.95 0.16
N ARG A 10 -2.08 24.26 0.93
CA ARG A 10 -3.53 24.54 0.96
C ARG A 10 -3.83 25.98 1.40
N LEU A 11 -3.17 26.47 2.45
CA LEU A 11 -3.30 27.85 2.92
C LEU A 11 -2.84 28.89 1.89
N ARG A 12 -1.98 28.49 0.95
CA ARG A 12 -1.56 29.32 -0.19
C ARG A 12 -2.44 29.17 -1.43
N GLY A 13 -3.60 28.54 -1.33
CA GLY A 13 -4.57 28.42 -2.41
C GLY A 13 -4.27 27.32 -3.43
N PHE A 14 -3.32 26.41 -3.15
CA PHE A 14 -3.05 25.28 -4.04
C PHE A 14 -4.09 24.17 -3.84
N ASN A 15 -4.45 23.48 -4.94
CA ASN A 15 -5.16 22.21 -4.87
C ASN A 15 -4.17 21.08 -4.55
N VAL A 16 -4.22 20.54 -3.33
CA VAL A 16 -3.22 19.60 -2.81
C VAL A 16 -3.80 18.19 -2.66
N LEU A 17 -3.27 17.27 -3.47
CA LEU A 17 -3.46 15.83 -3.28
C LEU A 17 -2.43 15.31 -2.25
N HIS A 18 -2.92 14.87 -1.10
CA HIS A 18 -2.11 14.27 -0.03
C HIS A 18 -2.80 12.97 0.42
N PRO A 19 -2.63 11.86 -0.32
CA PRO A 19 -3.30 10.60 -0.04
C PRO A 19 -2.49 9.78 0.97
N MET A 20 -3.11 8.70 1.44
CA MET A 20 -2.47 7.66 2.25
C MET A 20 -2.83 6.29 1.64
N GLY A 21 -1.98 5.29 1.86
CA GLY A 21 -2.26 3.93 1.48
C GLY A 21 -1.42 2.93 2.27
N TRP A 22 -1.74 1.65 2.10
CA TRP A 22 -1.14 0.57 2.86
C TRP A 22 -0.40 -0.38 1.94
N ASP A 23 0.90 -0.50 2.16
CA ASP A 23 1.68 -1.59 1.60
C ASP A 23 1.49 -2.83 2.47
N ALA A 24 0.58 -3.69 2.05
CA ALA A 24 -0.09 -4.67 2.88
C ALA A 24 0.15 -6.14 2.45
N PHE A 25 0.88 -6.37 1.36
CA PHE A 25 1.32 -7.69 0.90
C PHE A 25 2.78 -7.99 1.32
N GLY A 26 3.19 -9.24 1.11
CA GLY A 26 4.60 -9.64 1.18
C GLY A 26 5.04 -10.19 2.53
N LEU A 27 6.35 -10.43 2.61
CA LEU A 27 6.98 -11.19 3.71
C LEU A 27 6.65 -10.69 5.11
N PRO A 28 6.58 -9.37 5.42
CA PRO A 28 6.26 -8.93 6.76
C PRO A 28 4.88 -9.39 7.25
N ALA A 29 3.86 -9.34 6.37
CA ALA A 29 2.51 -9.77 6.71
C ALA A 29 2.43 -11.30 6.86
N GLU A 30 3.11 -12.03 5.97
CA GLU A 30 3.15 -13.49 5.98
C GLU A 30 3.92 -14.05 7.18
N GLN A 31 5.10 -13.50 7.50
CA GLN A 31 5.89 -13.92 8.66
C GLN A 31 5.14 -13.71 9.97
N TYR A 32 4.46 -12.56 10.12
CA TYR A 32 3.62 -12.30 11.29
C TYR A 32 2.46 -13.30 11.40
N ALA A 33 1.84 -13.66 10.28
CA ALA A 33 0.80 -14.69 10.25
C ALA A 33 1.32 -16.06 10.68
N VAL A 34 2.50 -16.47 10.21
CA VAL A 34 3.15 -17.73 10.61
C VAL A 34 3.42 -17.75 12.13
N GLN A 35 3.94 -16.65 12.69
CA GLN A 35 4.26 -16.57 14.12
C GLN A 35 3.02 -16.60 15.02
N THR A 36 1.91 -16.03 14.55
CA THR A 36 0.68 -15.86 15.35
C THR A 36 -0.39 -16.90 15.06
N GLY A 37 -0.20 -17.75 14.04
CA GLY A 37 -1.19 -18.72 13.58
C GLY A 37 -2.47 -18.08 13.01
N THR A 38 -2.49 -16.77 12.78
CA THR A 38 -3.67 -16.03 12.31
C THR A 38 -3.56 -15.75 10.82
N HIS A 39 -4.65 -15.93 10.07
CA HIS A 39 -4.65 -15.68 8.63
C HIS A 39 -4.18 -14.24 8.30
N PRO A 40 -3.23 -14.04 7.34
CA PRO A 40 -2.63 -12.73 7.05
C PRO A 40 -3.64 -11.63 6.73
N ALA A 41 -4.73 -11.97 6.03
CA ALA A 41 -5.77 -11.00 5.69
C ALA A 41 -6.42 -10.36 6.93
N ILE A 42 -6.62 -11.15 8.00
CA ILE A 42 -7.26 -10.69 9.24
C ILE A 42 -6.32 -9.73 9.99
N THR A 43 -5.05 -10.14 10.15
CA THR A 43 -4.05 -9.34 10.87
C THR A 43 -3.75 -8.05 10.13
N THR A 44 -3.63 -8.13 8.80
CA THR A 44 -3.40 -6.98 7.92
C THR A 44 -4.53 -5.98 8.03
N GLN A 45 -5.79 -6.42 7.89
CA GLN A 45 -6.94 -5.53 7.99
C GLN A 45 -7.00 -4.84 9.35
N ARG A 46 -6.83 -5.59 10.44
CA ARG A 46 -6.80 -5.05 11.80
C ARG A 46 -5.69 -4.01 11.99
N ASN A 47 -4.50 -4.26 11.45
CA ASN A 47 -3.39 -3.33 11.54
C ASN A 47 -3.65 -2.04 10.74
N VAL A 48 -4.19 -2.17 9.53
CA VAL A 48 -4.62 -1.06 8.69
C VAL A 48 -5.65 -0.19 9.42
N ASP A 49 -6.67 -0.79 10.02
CA ASP A 49 -7.71 -0.06 10.76
C ASP A 49 -7.12 0.69 11.95
N ARG A 50 -6.24 0.03 12.72
CA ARG A 50 -5.55 0.64 13.87
C ARG A 50 -4.67 1.82 13.45
N PHE A 51 -3.86 1.67 12.40
CA PHE A 51 -3.02 2.76 11.93
C PHE A 51 -3.85 3.91 11.37
N ARG A 52 -4.95 3.62 10.66
CA ARG A 52 -5.89 4.65 10.19
C ARG A 52 -6.43 5.46 11.36
N GLU A 53 -6.90 4.81 12.42
CA GLU A 53 -7.41 5.49 13.62
C GLU A 53 -6.34 6.35 14.28
N GLN A 54 -5.12 5.83 14.43
CA GLN A 54 -3.99 6.56 15.02
C GLN A 54 -3.59 7.79 14.18
N LEU A 55 -3.54 7.66 12.85
CA LEU A 55 -3.20 8.79 11.98
C LEU A 55 -4.31 9.85 11.95
N LYS A 56 -5.58 9.42 12.02
CA LYS A 56 -6.72 10.35 12.16
C LYS A 56 -6.69 11.08 13.49
N SER A 57 -6.37 10.40 14.60
CA SER A 57 -6.31 11.04 15.92
C SER A 57 -5.15 12.03 16.05
N LEU A 58 -4.04 11.79 15.36
CA LEU A 58 -2.94 12.75 15.23
C LEU A 58 -3.27 13.95 14.33
N GLY A 59 -4.41 13.96 13.66
CA GLY A 59 -4.86 15.07 12.83
C GLY A 59 -4.12 15.19 11.49
N PHE A 60 -3.56 14.10 10.96
CA PHE A 60 -2.93 14.13 9.64
C PHE A 60 -3.95 14.47 8.55
N ALA A 61 -3.61 15.45 7.72
CA ALA A 61 -4.47 16.02 6.70
C ALA A 61 -4.44 15.21 5.40
N TYR A 62 -4.67 13.89 5.52
CA TYR A 62 -4.79 12.97 4.39
C TYR A 62 -6.18 13.03 3.76
N ASP A 63 -6.22 12.80 2.45
CA ASP A 63 -7.45 12.53 1.72
C ASP A 63 -7.82 11.05 1.84
N TRP A 64 -8.58 10.73 2.89
CA TRP A 64 -9.03 9.36 3.17
C TRP A 64 -10.04 8.82 2.13
N GLN A 65 -10.63 9.66 1.28
CA GLN A 65 -11.48 9.16 0.17
C GLN A 65 -10.64 8.50 -0.94
N ARG A 66 -9.34 8.78 -0.96
CA ARG A 66 -8.37 8.19 -1.90
C ARG A 66 -7.41 7.22 -1.21
N GLU A 67 -7.86 6.63 -0.11
CA GLU A 67 -7.14 5.58 0.59
C GLU A 67 -7.13 4.28 -0.24
N LEU A 68 -6.00 3.58 -0.28
CA LEU A 68 -5.85 2.31 -0.98
C LEU A 68 -5.05 1.30 -0.16
N SER A 69 -5.26 0.01 -0.43
CA SER A 69 -4.47 -1.10 0.12
C SER A 69 -3.98 -1.98 -1.00
N THR A 70 -2.71 -2.41 -0.97
CA THR A 70 -2.16 -3.29 -2.01
C THR A 70 -2.80 -4.68 -2.02
N THR A 71 -3.47 -5.08 -0.93
CA THR A 71 -4.22 -6.34 -0.80
C THR A 71 -5.63 -6.32 -1.39
N ASP A 72 -6.14 -5.16 -1.79
CA ASP A 72 -7.49 -5.04 -2.37
C ASP A 72 -7.50 -5.61 -3.80
N PRO A 73 -8.44 -6.53 -4.15
CA PRO A 73 -8.64 -6.99 -5.52
C PRO A 73 -8.84 -5.88 -6.55
N ALA A 74 -9.47 -4.76 -6.15
CA ALA A 74 -9.62 -3.59 -7.01
C ALA A 74 -8.28 -2.89 -7.31
N TYR A 75 -7.27 -3.09 -6.45
CA TYR A 75 -5.92 -2.58 -6.62
C TYR A 75 -5.04 -3.57 -7.38
N TYR A 76 -4.81 -4.78 -6.85
CA TYR A 76 -3.79 -5.69 -7.40
C TYR A 76 -4.13 -6.22 -8.80
N LYS A 77 -5.39 -6.12 -9.26
CA LYS A 77 -5.75 -6.39 -10.66
C LYS A 77 -4.92 -5.53 -11.65
N TRP A 78 -4.54 -4.32 -11.24
CA TRP A 78 -3.70 -3.45 -12.06
C TRP A 78 -2.25 -3.91 -12.06
N THR A 79 -1.74 -4.44 -10.95
CA THR A 79 -0.43 -5.09 -10.89
C THR A 79 -0.37 -6.29 -11.82
N GLN A 80 -1.41 -7.14 -11.81
CA GLN A 80 -1.54 -8.27 -12.74
C GLN A 80 -1.57 -7.79 -14.20
N TRP A 81 -2.36 -6.76 -14.50
CA TRP A 81 -2.42 -6.19 -15.85
C TRP A 81 -1.08 -5.61 -16.31
N ILE A 82 -0.37 -4.87 -15.45
CA ILE A 82 0.98 -4.34 -15.73
C ILE A 82 1.94 -5.50 -16.00
N PHE A 83 1.92 -6.56 -15.18
CA PHE A 83 2.74 -7.75 -15.40
C PHE A 83 2.51 -8.35 -16.78
N LEU A 84 1.25 -8.51 -17.20
CA LEU A 84 0.92 -8.97 -18.55
C LEU A 84 1.47 -8.03 -19.63
N LYS A 85 1.41 -6.72 -19.43
CA LYS A 85 1.98 -5.73 -20.37
C LYS A 85 3.50 -5.74 -20.46
N LEU A 86 4.18 -6.13 -19.39
CA LEU A 86 5.63 -6.36 -19.39
C LEU A 86 5.95 -7.69 -20.09
N PHE A 87 5.17 -8.74 -19.81
CA PHE A 87 5.34 -10.06 -20.42
C PHE A 87 5.14 -10.01 -21.94
N GLU A 88 4.07 -9.39 -22.43
CA GLU A 88 3.79 -9.15 -23.86
C GLU A 88 4.96 -8.44 -24.58
N ARG A 89 5.73 -7.62 -23.86
CA ARG A 89 6.87 -6.86 -24.39
C ARG A 89 8.22 -7.56 -24.18
N GLY A 90 8.24 -8.77 -23.63
CA GLY A 90 9.47 -9.49 -23.29
C GLY A 90 10.26 -8.88 -22.12
N LEU A 91 9.66 -7.98 -21.33
CA LEU A 91 10.28 -7.34 -20.17
C LEU A 91 10.06 -8.12 -18.87
N ALA A 92 9.10 -9.05 -18.85
CA ALA A 92 8.95 -10.08 -17.83
C ALA A 92 9.06 -11.43 -18.51
N TYR A 93 9.92 -12.32 -17.99
CA TYR A 93 10.17 -13.63 -18.58
C TYR A 93 10.63 -14.61 -17.50
N GLN A 94 10.50 -15.90 -17.80
CA GLN A 94 11.04 -16.97 -16.98
C GLN A 94 12.42 -17.37 -17.52
N ALA A 95 13.40 -17.53 -16.64
CA ALA A 95 14.73 -17.99 -16.97
C ALA A 95 15.28 -18.88 -15.85
N GLU A 96 16.12 -19.84 -16.22
CA GLU A 96 16.84 -20.69 -15.27
C GLU A 96 18.21 -20.05 -14.99
N VAL A 97 18.34 -19.41 -13.83
CA VAL A 97 19.55 -18.71 -13.40
C VAL A 97 19.76 -18.94 -11.90
N PRO A 98 20.99 -18.92 -11.39
CA PRO A 98 21.23 -18.91 -9.96
C PRO A 98 20.54 -17.71 -9.29
N VAL A 99 19.86 -17.97 -8.16
CA VAL A 99 19.21 -16.94 -7.34
C VAL A 99 19.68 -17.04 -5.89
N ASN A 100 19.56 -15.94 -5.15
CA ASN A 100 19.77 -15.97 -3.71
C ASN A 100 18.59 -16.70 -3.06
N TRP A 101 18.90 -17.65 -2.18
CA TRP A 101 17.94 -18.38 -1.37
C TRP A 101 18.07 -17.98 0.10
#